data_AF-A0A7X5BUV3-F1
#
_entry.id   AF-A0A7X5BUV3-F1
#
_cell.length_a   1.000
_cell.length_b   1.000
_cell.length_c   1.000
_cell.angle_alpha   90.00
_cell.angle_beta   90.00
_cell.angle_gamma   90.00
#
_symmetry.space_group_name_H-M   'P 1'
#
loop_
_entity.id
_entity.type
_entity.pdbx_description
1 polymer ?
#
loop_
_entity_poly.entity_id
_entity_poly.type
_entity_poly.pdbx_seq_one_letter_code
_entity_poly.pdbx_strand_id
1 'polypeptide(L)'
;MLNTVAASPYKLSEDEIRTAIREYYPSGNCEFAALINFALIAHVCYYRADLEQKLLQLALRPTVYLGILDAENIIIWVQRNVTTKKFLRSSTGHDTTKAGRKWIMKSLPTLTSYIKETITEIQNEEFD
;
A
#
# COMPACT_ATOMS: atom_id res chain seq x y z
N MET A 1 -16.90 -5.05 2.34
CA MET A 1 -15.80 -5.55 3.19
C MET A 1 -14.73 -4.48 3.43
N LEU A 2 -14.24 -3.76 2.42
CA LEU A 2 -13.29 -2.64 2.60
C LEU A 2 -13.77 -1.52 3.53
N ASN A 3 -15.04 -1.12 3.38
CA ASN A 3 -15.67 -0.13 4.26
C ASN A 3 -15.66 -0.58 5.73
N THR A 4 -15.63 -1.89 5.99
CA THR A 4 -15.56 -2.48 7.32
C THR A 4 -14.14 -2.42 7.89
N VAL A 5 -13.11 -2.69 7.05
CA VAL A 5 -11.69 -2.55 7.42
C VAL A 5 -11.37 -1.10 7.77
N ALA A 6 -11.85 -0.15 6.97
CA ALA A 6 -11.67 1.28 7.24
C ALA A 6 -12.48 1.79 8.44
N ALA A 7 -13.61 1.14 8.78
CA ALA A 7 -14.46 1.55 9.88
C ALA A 7 -14.03 1.00 11.24
N SER A 8 -13.32 -0.13 11.30
CA SER A 8 -12.89 -0.75 12.56
C SER A 8 -11.65 -1.64 12.41
N PRO A 9 -10.46 -1.06 12.14
CA PRO A 9 -9.23 -1.82 11.89
C PRO A 9 -8.74 -2.64 13.10
N TYR A 10 -9.26 -2.37 14.30
CA TYR A 10 -8.96 -3.11 15.53
C TYR A 10 -9.85 -4.33 15.78
N LYS A 11 -10.96 -4.46 15.06
CA LYS A 11 -11.95 -5.53 15.27
C LYS A 11 -11.75 -6.72 14.33
N LEU A 12 -10.91 -6.57 13.32
CA LEU A 12 -10.60 -7.61 12.35
C LEU A 12 -9.28 -8.29 12.71
N SER A 13 -9.27 -9.61 12.59
CA SER A 13 -8.05 -10.42 12.65
C SER A 13 -7.10 -10.10 11.49
N GLU A 14 -5.83 -10.48 11.64
CA GLU A 14 -4.84 -10.34 10.57
C GLU A 14 -5.30 -11.01 9.26
N ASP A 15 -5.84 -12.23 9.35
CA ASP A 15 -6.28 -12.99 8.19
C ASP A 15 -7.49 -12.36 7.50
N GLU A 16 -8.43 -11.78 8.25
CA GLU A 16 -9.56 -11.04 7.67
C GLU A 16 -9.09 -9.78 6.93
N ILE A 17 -8.11 -9.06 7.47
CA ILE A 17 -7.53 -7.89 6.82
C ILE A 17 -6.81 -8.31 5.52
N ARG A 18 -5.99 -9.36 5.58
CA ARG A 18 -5.27 -9.87 4.40
C ARG A 18 -6.23 -10.38 3.32
N THR A 19 -7.27 -11.11 3.71
CA THR A 19 -8.30 -11.62 2.81
C THR A 19 -9.05 -10.46 2.15
N ALA A 20 -9.49 -9.47 2.93
CA ALA A 20 -10.17 -8.31 2.39
C ALA A 20 -9.31 -7.51 1.39
N ILE A 21 -8.00 -7.43 1.61
CA ILE A 21 -7.06 -6.78 0.68
C ILE A 21 -6.90 -7.59 -0.61
N ARG A 22 -6.71 -8.91 -0.49
CA ARG A 22 -6.57 -9.82 -1.64
C ARG A 22 -7.84 -9.92 -2.48
N GLU A 23 -9.01 -9.90 -1.85
CA GLU A 23 -10.29 -9.92 -2.55
C GLU A 23 -10.63 -8.57 -3.20
N TYR A 24 -10.07 -7.48 -2.67
CA TYR A 24 -10.22 -6.14 -3.25
C TYR A 24 -9.23 -5.88 -4.38
N TYR A 25 -8.92 -6.88 -5.20
CA TYR A 25 -8.28 -6.67 -6.49
C TYR A 25 -9.36 -6.26 -7.51
N PRO A 26 -9.52 -4.96 -7.82
CA PRO A 26 -10.21 -4.61 -9.05
C PRO A 26 -9.42 -5.19 -10.22
N SER A 27 -10.11 -5.61 -11.27
CA SER A 27 -9.55 -6.12 -12.52
C SER A 27 -8.81 -5.04 -13.35
N GLY A 28 -7.98 -4.23 -12.69
CA GLY A 28 -7.24 -3.11 -13.25
C GLY A 28 -5.76 -3.44 -13.47
N ASN A 29 -5.03 -2.50 -14.09
CA ASN A 29 -3.59 -2.59 -14.30
C ASN A 29 -2.80 -2.50 -12.97
N CYS A 30 -1.51 -2.85 -13.00
CA CYS A 30 -0.65 -2.86 -11.81
C CYS A 30 -0.58 -1.50 -11.10
N GLU A 31 -0.65 -0.38 -11.83
CA GLU A 31 -0.67 0.96 -11.26
C GLU A 31 -1.88 1.18 -10.36
N PHE A 32 -3.07 0.85 -10.85
CA PHE A 32 -4.30 0.99 -10.09
C PHE A 32 -4.30 0.10 -8.84
N ALA A 33 -3.82 -1.15 -8.99
CA ALA A 33 -3.68 -2.08 -7.87
C ALA A 33 -2.70 -1.55 -6.80
N ALA A 34 -1.54 -1.03 -7.21
CA ALA A 34 -0.56 -0.43 -6.30
C ALA A 34 -1.16 0.75 -5.52
N LEU A 35 -1.83 1.68 -6.22
CA LEU A 35 -2.43 2.86 -5.58
C LEU A 35 -3.48 2.48 -4.53
N ILE A 36 -4.36 1.54 -4.88
CA ILE A 36 -5.41 1.07 -3.97
C ILE A 36 -4.82 0.35 -2.76
N ASN A 37 -3.86 -0.56 -2.98
CA ASN A 37 -3.24 -1.31 -1.91
C ASN A 37 -2.59 -0.35 -0.91
N PHE A 38 -1.77 0.59 -1.39
CA PHE A 38 -1.16 1.59 -0.52
C PHE A 38 -2.18 2.47 0.19
N ALA A 39 -3.25 2.90 -0.48
CA ALA A 39 -4.29 3.71 0.15
C ALA A 39 -4.96 2.96 1.32
N LEU A 40 -5.20 1.67 1.14
CA LEU A 40 -5.83 0.83 2.15
C LEU A 40 -4.88 0.50 3.29
N ILE A 41 -3.70 -0.05 2.99
CA ILE A 41 -2.77 -0.49 4.04
C ILE A 41 -2.31 0.68 4.89
N ALA A 42 -2.16 1.89 4.32
CA ALA A 42 -1.74 3.05 5.07
C ALA A 42 -2.68 3.38 6.23
N HIS A 43 -4.00 3.24 6.01
CA HIS A 43 -4.97 3.44 7.08
C HIS A 43 -4.82 2.40 8.19
N VAL A 44 -4.63 1.13 7.81
CA VAL A 44 -4.49 0.02 8.76
C VAL A 44 -3.19 0.14 9.55
N CYS A 45 -2.05 0.34 8.87
CA CYS A 45 -0.73 0.46 9.50
C CYS A 45 -0.63 1.65 10.47
N TYR A 46 -1.41 2.72 10.25
CA TYR A 46 -1.50 3.81 11.22
C TYR A 46 -1.98 3.33 12.60
N TYR A 47 -2.83 2.32 12.65
CA TYR A 47 -3.45 1.79 13.88
C TYR A 47 -2.88 0.44 14.32
N ARG A 48 -2.30 -0.32 13.39
CA ARG A 48 -1.78 -1.69 13.58
C ARG A 48 -0.37 -1.78 13.02
N ALA A 49 0.57 -1.09 13.68
CA ALA A 49 1.98 -1.11 13.31
C ALA A 49 2.60 -2.53 13.38
N ASP A 50 2.01 -3.42 14.18
CA ASP A 50 2.37 -4.85 14.25
C ASP A 50 2.19 -5.59 12.91
N LEU A 51 1.31 -5.10 12.04
CA LEU A 51 1.02 -5.70 10.72
C LEU A 51 1.77 -5.03 9.57
N GLU A 52 2.53 -3.97 9.85
CA GLU A 52 3.05 -3.02 8.86
C GLU A 52 3.90 -3.70 7.79
N GLN A 53 4.87 -4.52 8.20
CA GLN A 53 5.76 -5.25 7.30
C GLN A 53 5.01 -6.21 6.36
N LYS A 54 4.09 -7.01 6.90
CA LYS A 54 3.30 -7.99 6.14
C LYS A 54 2.37 -7.32 5.14
N LEU A 55 1.72 -6.23 5.54
CA LEU A 55 0.82 -5.48 4.67
C LEU A 55 1.59 -4.73 3.59
N LEU A 56 2.78 -4.22 3.91
CA LEU A 56 3.64 -3.55 2.96
C LEU A 56 4.15 -4.50 1.86
N GLN A 57 4.50 -5.74 2.20
CA GLN A 57 4.82 -6.78 1.20
C GLN A 57 3.70 -6.97 0.17
N LEU A 58 2.43 -7.00 0.62
CA LEU A 58 1.28 -7.12 -0.29
C LEU A 58 1.15 -5.89 -1.21
N ALA A 59 1.40 -4.69 -0.69
CA ALA A 59 1.30 -3.46 -1.47
C ALA A 59 2.46 -3.28 -2.45
N LEU A 60 3.66 -3.79 -2.14
CA LEU A 60 4.85 -3.63 -2.97
C LEU A 60 4.84 -4.50 -4.24
N ARG A 61 4.22 -5.68 -4.23
CA ARG A 61 4.16 -6.57 -5.41
C ARG A 61 3.67 -5.88 -6.69
N PRO A 62 2.47 -5.28 -6.73
CA PRO A 62 2.02 -4.58 -7.95
C PRO A 62 2.91 -3.37 -8.30
N THR A 63 3.59 -2.75 -7.33
CA THR A 63 4.52 -1.64 -7.56
C THR A 63 5.82 -2.10 -8.23
N VAL A 64 6.34 -3.25 -7.82
CA VAL A 64 7.50 -3.89 -8.47
C VAL A 64 7.14 -4.30 -9.90
N TYR A 65 5.97 -4.91 -10.12
CA TYR A 65 5.48 -5.27 -11.46
C TYR A 65 5.16 -4.06 -12.35
N LEU A 66 4.94 -2.88 -11.76
CA LEU A 66 4.85 -1.62 -12.49
C LEU A 66 6.23 -1.11 -12.95
N GLY A 67 7.32 -1.68 -12.45
CA GLY A 67 8.70 -1.30 -12.78
C GLY A 67 9.29 -0.22 -11.87
N ILE A 68 8.67 0.05 -10.70
CA ILE A 68 9.26 0.97 -9.71
C ILE A 68 10.10 0.14 -8.74
N LEU A 69 11.41 0.07 -9.01
CA LEU A 69 12.33 -0.88 -8.36
C LEU A 69 13.28 -0.22 -7.35
N ASP A 70 13.14 1.09 -7.14
CA ASP A 70 13.93 1.83 -6.16
C ASP A 70 13.05 2.24 -4.97
N ALA A 71 13.53 1.98 -3.75
CA ALA A 71 12.75 2.18 -2.53
C ALA A 71 12.37 3.65 -2.32
N GLU A 72 13.28 4.58 -2.60
CA GLU A 72 13.02 6.02 -2.47
C GLU A 72 11.97 6.48 -3.50
N ASN A 73 12.08 6.00 -4.74
CA ASN A 73 11.11 6.25 -5.79
C ASN A 73 9.72 5.70 -5.44
N ILE A 74 9.62 4.52 -4.82
CA ILE A 74 8.34 4.00 -4.30
C ILE A 74 7.76 4.95 -3.26
N ILE A 75 8.56 5.35 -2.25
CA ILE A 75 8.09 6.25 -1.18
C ILE A 75 7.58 7.56 -1.77
N ILE A 76 8.35 8.19 -2.66
CA ILE A 76 7.98 9.44 -3.32
C ILE A 76 6.71 9.26 -4.17
N TRP A 77 6.62 8.15 -4.91
CA TRP A 77 5.46 7.85 -5.74
C TRP A 77 4.21 7.65 -4.90
N VAL A 78 4.28 6.90 -3.79
CA VAL A 78 3.17 6.70 -2.85
C VAL A 78 2.75 8.03 -2.22
N GLN A 79 3.70 8.84 -1.75
CA GLN A 79 3.40 10.16 -1.19
C GLN A 79 2.67 11.05 -2.19
N ARG A 80 3.11 11.10 -3.45
CA ARG A 80 2.48 11.94 -4.49
C ARG A 80 1.10 11.41 -4.90
N ASN A 81 0.97 10.12 -5.11
CA ASN A 81 -0.21 9.56 -5.76
C ASN A 81 -1.27 9.05 -4.79
N VAL A 82 -0.93 8.75 -3.52
CA VAL A 82 -1.86 8.19 -2.53
C VAL A 82 -2.38 9.22 -1.53
N THR A 83 -1.77 10.42 -1.49
CA THR A 83 -2.19 11.51 -0.59
C THR A 83 -2.93 12.64 -1.29
N THR A 84 -2.95 12.63 -2.63
CA THR A 84 -3.57 13.65 -3.44
C THR A 84 -5.08 13.41 -3.54
N LYS A 85 -5.87 14.39 -3.09
CA LYS A 85 -7.31 14.42 -3.35
C LYS A 85 -7.54 14.54 -4.86
N LYS A 86 -8.34 13.65 -5.44
CA LYS A 86 -8.80 13.79 -6.84
C LYS A 86 -9.63 15.07 -6.99
N PHE A 87 -8.99 16.19 -7.28
CA PHE A 87 -9.67 17.46 -7.56
C PHE A 87 -10.07 17.61 -9.03
N LEU A 88 -9.44 16.85 -9.93
CA LEU A 88 -9.71 16.85 -11.37
C LEU A 88 -9.98 15.42 -11.86
N ARG A 89 -10.94 15.28 -12.79
CA ARG A 89 -11.32 14.02 -13.44
C ARG A 89 -10.15 13.27 -14.11
N SER A 90 -9.02 13.94 -14.36
CA SER A 90 -7.79 13.40 -14.96
C SER A 90 -6.72 12.97 -13.95
N SER A 91 -6.94 13.12 -12.65
CA SER A 91 -5.95 12.70 -11.64
C SER A 91 -5.96 11.19 -11.44
N THR A 92 -4.81 10.56 -11.67
CA THR A 92 -4.61 9.10 -11.56
C THR A 92 -4.46 8.63 -10.11
N GLY A 93 -4.18 9.53 -9.16
CA GLY A 93 -3.97 9.21 -7.74
C GLY A 93 -5.21 8.69 -7.00
N HIS A 94 -5.00 8.04 -5.85
CA HIS A 94 -6.06 7.47 -5.01
C HIS A 94 -5.97 8.04 -3.59
N ASP A 95 -7.01 8.68 -3.05
CA ASP A 95 -6.91 9.29 -1.72
C ASP A 95 -7.04 8.25 -0.60
N THR A 96 -6.22 8.38 0.44
CA THR A 96 -6.40 7.66 1.70
C THR A 96 -6.99 8.55 2.79
N THR A 97 -7.33 7.94 3.92
CA THR A 97 -7.81 8.63 5.12
C THR A 97 -6.77 9.60 5.71
N LYS A 98 -7.20 10.49 6.63
CA LYS A 98 -6.27 11.37 7.37
C LYS A 98 -5.21 10.57 8.17
N ALA A 99 -5.60 9.42 8.73
CA ALA A 99 -4.72 8.49 9.41
C ALA A 99 -3.67 7.90 8.44
N GLY A 100 -4.14 7.37 7.31
CA GLY A 100 -3.25 6.82 6.27
C GLY A 100 -2.26 7.84 5.72
N ARG A 101 -2.70 9.09 5.48
CA ARG A 101 -1.79 10.17 5.09
C ARG A 101 -0.69 10.42 6.11
N LYS A 102 -1.01 10.38 7.41
CA LYS A 102 0.04 10.53 8.45
C LYS A 102 1.04 9.39 8.39
N TRP A 103 0.57 8.15 8.21
CA TRP A 103 1.45 7.00 8.09
C TRP A 103 2.35 7.09 6.86
N ILE A 104 1.79 7.40 5.68
CA ILE A 104 2.55 7.57 4.42
C ILE A 104 3.62 8.67 4.55
N MET A 105 3.31 9.78 5.21
CA MET A 105 4.23 10.91 5.32
C MET A 105 5.29 10.74 6.40
N LYS A 106 5.06 9.89 7.42
CA LYS A 106 5.93 9.82 8.61
C LYS A 106 6.53 8.45 8.87
N SER A 107 5.75 7.38 8.72
CA SER A 107 6.16 6.02 9.05
C SER A 107 6.77 5.32 7.85
N LEU A 108 6.13 5.40 6.68
CA LEU A 108 6.61 4.75 5.46
C LEU A 108 8.09 5.09 5.12
N PRO A 109 8.58 6.35 5.25
CA PRO A 109 9.98 6.67 5.00
C PRO A 109 10.98 6.01 5.97
N THR A 110 10.52 5.58 7.15
CA THR A 110 11.39 4.86 8.10
C THR A 110 11.57 3.38 7.73
N LEU A 111 10.83 2.88 6.74
CA LEU A 111 10.87 1.49 6.28
C LEU A 111 11.73 1.29 5.03
N THR A 112 12.53 2.27 4.61
CA THR A 112 13.31 2.22 3.36
C THR A 112 14.14 0.94 3.22
N SER A 113 14.85 0.51 4.28
CA SER A 113 15.65 -0.72 4.25
C SER A 113 14.78 -1.95 4.00
N TYR A 114 13.66 -2.06 4.70
CA TYR A 114 12.72 -3.18 4.54
C TYR A 114 12.07 -3.18 3.15
N ILE A 115 11.73 -2.01 2.60
CA ILE A 115 11.21 -1.87 1.23
C ILE A 115 12.24 -2.38 0.23
N LYS A 116 13.52 -2.03 0.39
CA LYS A 116 14.60 -2.47 -0.48
C LYS A 116 14.79 -3.99 -0.44
N GLU A 117 14.77 -4.58 0.74
CA GLU A 117 14.82 -6.04 0.94
C GLU A 117 13.63 -6.71 0.24
N THR A 118 12.42 -6.21 0.48
CA THR A 118 11.19 -6.76 -0.10
C THR A 118 11.17 -6.68 -1.63
N ILE A 119 11.67 -5.58 -2.23
CA ILE A 119 11.79 -5.47 -3.68
C ILE A 119 12.69 -6.58 -4.23
N THR A 120 13.84 -6.80 -3.57
CA THR A 120 14.80 -7.83 -3.97
C THR A 120 14.20 -9.23 -3.88
N GLU A 121 13.46 -9.51 -2.80
CA GLU A 121 12.72 -10.78 -2.63
C GLU A 121 11.73 -11.00 -3.76
N ILE A 122 10.89 -10.01 -4.07
CA ILE A 122 9.88 -10.10 -5.14
C ILE A 122 10.55 -10.34 -6.49
N GLN A 123 11.67 -9.66 -6.77
CA GLN A 123 12.40 -9.86 -8.02
C GLN A 123 12.99 -11.27 -8.13
N ASN A 124 13.51 -11.84 -7.04
CA ASN A 124 14.11 -13.17 -7.05
C ASN A 124 13.07 -14.29 -7.18
N GLU A 125 11.86 -14.12 -6.65
CA GLU A 125 10.75 -15.07 -6.83
C GLU A 125 10.33 -15.25 -8.30
N GLU A 126 10.66 -14.32 -9.20
CA GLU A 126 10.36 -14.42 -10.64
C GLU A 126 11.42 -15.22 -11.43
N PHE A 127 12.55 -15.56 -10.81
CA PHE A 127 13.65 -16.29 -11.47
C PHE A 127 13.79 -17.75 -11.02
N ASP A 128 12.87 -18.23 -10.17
CA ASP A 128 12.71 -19.64 -9.76
C ASP A 128 11.57 -20.34 -10.53
#